data_AF-A0A377D1G2-F1
#
_entry.id   AF-A0A377D1G2-F1
#
_cell.length_a   1.000
_cell.length_b   1.000
_cell.length_c   1.000
_cell.angle_alpha   90.00
_cell.angle_beta   90.00
_cell.angle_gamma   90.00
#
_symmetry.space_group_name_H-M   'P 1'
#
loop_
_entity.id
_entity.type
_entity.pdbx_description
1 polymer ?
#
loop_
_entity_poly.entity_id
_entity_poly.type
_entity_poly.pdbx_seq_one_letter_code
_entity_poly.pdbx_strand_id
1 'polypeptide(L)'
;MKDGIVQQVGAPKTVYNQPANMFVAGFIGSPAMNFIRGTIDGDKFVTETLKLTIPEEKLTVLKTQESLHKPIVMGIRPEDIHPDAQEENNISAKISVAELTGAEFMLYTTVGGHELVVLLVR
;
A
#
# COMPACT_ATOMS: atom_id res chain seq x y z
N MET A 1 7.08 -17.20 10.36
CA MET A 1 7.16 -17.04 11.82
C MET A 1 7.95 -15.79 12.12
N LYS A 2 7.72 -15.15 13.27
CA LYS A 2 8.53 -14.04 13.78
C LYS A 2 8.78 -14.29 15.26
N ASP A 3 10.04 -14.25 15.69
CA ASP A 3 10.43 -14.42 17.10
C ASP A 3 9.87 -15.72 17.73
N GLY A 4 9.86 -16.81 16.97
CA GLY A 4 9.31 -18.11 17.40
C GLY A 4 7.77 -18.22 17.39
N ILE A 5 7.06 -17.15 17.03
CA ILE A 5 5.58 -17.13 16.99
C ILE A 5 5.08 -17.24 15.54
N VAL A 6 4.14 -18.16 15.31
CA VAL A 6 3.42 -18.29 14.04
C VAL A 6 2.55 -17.06 13.81
N GLN A 7 2.76 -16.38 12.68
CA GLN A 7 2.09 -15.12 12.37
C GLN A 7 0.84 -15.32 11.50
N GLN A 8 0.90 -16.29 10.58
CA GLN A 8 -0.21 -16.72 9.72
C GLN A 8 0.14 -18.08 9.10
N VAL A 9 -0.88 -18.90 8.86
CA VAL A 9 -0.79 -20.14 8.08
C VAL A 9 -1.88 -20.10 7.00
N GLY A 10 -1.54 -20.43 5.77
CA GLY A 10 -2.49 -20.43 4.65
C GLY A 10 -1.83 -20.76 3.33
N ALA A 11 -2.63 -20.88 2.27
CA ALA A 11 -2.11 -21.06 0.91
C ALA A 11 -1.28 -19.84 0.48
N PRO A 12 -0.28 -20.00 -0.42
CA PRO A 12 0.60 -18.90 -0.83
C PRO A 12 -0.17 -17.64 -1.26
N LYS A 13 -1.20 -17.82 -2.09
CA LYS A 13 -2.04 -16.70 -2.56
C LYS A 13 -2.81 -16.02 -1.44
N THR A 14 -3.30 -16.77 -0.44
CA THR A 14 -4.00 -16.21 0.71
C THR A 14 -3.06 -15.40 1.59
N VAL A 15 -1.87 -15.91 1.88
CA VAL A 15 -0.88 -15.19 2.70
C VAL A 15 -0.42 -13.92 1.99
N TYR A 16 -0.32 -13.93 0.66
CA TYR A 16 0.02 -12.75 -0.14
C TYR A 16 -1.09 -11.69 -0.18
N ASN A 17 -2.32 -12.10 -0.52
CA ASN A 17 -3.45 -11.22 -0.77
C ASN A 17 -4.19 -10.76 0.50
N GLN A 18 -4.13 -11.57 1.56
CA GLN A 18 -4.85 -11.35 2.82
C GLN A 18 -3.89 -11.54 4.00
N PRO A 19 -2.85 -10.69 4.11
CA PRO A 19 -1.91 -10.79 5.20
C PRO A 19 -2.59 -10.45 6.54
N ALA A 20 -2.40 -11.29 7.55
CA ALA A 20 -3.05 -11.14 8.85
C ALA A 20 -2.51 -9.96 9.67
N ASN A 21 -1.29 -9.48 9.35
CA ASN A 21 -0.67 -8.35 10.03
C ASN A 21 0.43 -7.71 9.15
N MET A 22 0.95 -6.56 9.59
CA MET A 22 1.99 -5.81 8.89
C MET A 22 3.29 -6.60 8.69
N PHE A 23 3.65 -7.50 9.61
CA PHE A 23 4.84 -8.33 9.44
C PHE A 23 4.65 -9.28 8.25
N VAL A 24 3.52 -9.99 8.17
CA VAL A 24 3.25 -10.88 7.04
C VAL A 24 3.17 -10.09 5.73
N ALA A 25 2.46 -8.96 5.75
CA ALA A 25 2.32 -8.07 4.59
C ALA A 25 3.67 -7.56 4.07
N GLY A 26 4.59 -7.17 4.95
CA GLY A 26 5.92 -6.67 4.59
C GLY A 26 6.94 -7.78 4.30
N PHE A 27 6.74 -8.99 4.81
CA PHE A 27 7.68 -10.10 4.63
C PHE A 27 7.39 -10.95 3.39
N ILE A 28 6.12 -11.06 2.98
CA ILE A 28 5.69 -11.89 1.87
C ILE A 28 5.48 -11.01 0.63
N GLY A 29 6.34 -11.18 -0.37
CA GLY A 29 6.36 -10.41 -1.63
C GLY A 29 7.70 -9.71 -1.85
N SER A 30 8.08 -9.55 -3.12
CA SER A 30 9.30 -8.86 -3.52
C SER A 30 9.00 -8.01 -4.77
N PRO A 31 9.08 -6.66 -4.68
CA PRO A 31 9.38 -5.88 -3.48
C PRO A 31 8.33 -6.00 -2.37
N ALA A 32 8.70 -5.62 -1.15
CA ALA A 32 7.82 -5.65 0.01
C ALA A 32 6.63 -4.67 -0.14
N MET A 33 5.54 -4.91 0.60
CA MET A 33 4.40 -4.00 0.63
C MET A 33 4.81 -2.60 1.11
N ASN A 34 4.30 -1.56 0.45
CA ASN A 34 4.45 -0.18 0.90
C ASN A 34 3.50 0.11 2.06
N PHE A 35 3.95 0.86 3.07
CA PHE A 35 3.13 1.26 4.21
C PHE A 35 3.12 2.76 4.41
N ILE A 36 1.92 3.34 4.51
CA ILE A 36 1.70 4.76 4.77
C ILE A 36 0.85 4.92 6.02
N ARG A 37 1.32 5.71 6.98
CA ARG A 37 0.56 6.05 8.20
C ARG A 37 -0.32 7.26 7.95
N GLY A 38 -1.56 7.20 8.42
CA GLY A 38 -2.52 8.29 8.27
C GLY A 38 -3.76 8.08 9.13
N THR A 39 -4.81 8.80 8.82
CA THR A 39 -6.13 8.68 9.44
C THR A 39 -7.22 8.60 8.37
N ILE A 40 -8.45 8.29 8.78
CA ILE A 40 -9.62 8.36 7.89
C ILE A 40 -10.40 9.62 8.24
N ASP A 41 -10.64 10.46 7.24
CA ASP A 41 -11.48 11.66 7.33
C ASP A 41 -12.55 11.60 6.23
N GLY A 42 -13.82 11.50 6.63
CA GLY A 42 -14.93 11.29 5.70
C GLY A 42 -14.80 10.00 4.89
N ASP A 43 -14.63 10.15 3.58
CA ASP A 43 -14.42 9.08 2.60
C ASP A 43 -12.97 8.96 2.14
N LYS A 44 -12.03 9.63 2.83
CA LYS A 44 -10.63 9.71 2.42
C LYS A 44 -9.69 9.14 3.48
N PHE A 45 -8.65 8.47 3.01
CA PHE A 45 -7.42 8.27 3.76
C PHE A 45 -6.58 9.54 3.64
N VAL A 46 -6.17 10.09 4.77
CA VAL A 46 -5.45 11.36 4.81
C VAL A 46 -4.14 11.23 5.57
N THR A 47 -3.10 11.88 5.04
CA THR A 47 -1.87 12.22 5.75
C THR A 47 -1.74 13.75 5.76
N GLU A 48 -0.61 14.28 6.22
CA GLU A 48 -0.33 15.72 6.13
C GLU A 48 -0.26 16.21 4.67
N THR A 49 0.06 15.31 3.73
CA THR A 49 0.41 15.63 2.34
C THR A 49 -0.41 14.87 1.30
N LEU A 50 -1.07 13.77 1.68
CA LEU A 50 -1.84 12.92 0.79
C LEU A 50 -3.31 12.88 1.19
N LYS A 51 -4.18 12.83 0.18
CA LYS A 51 -5.61 12.58 0.33
C LYS A 51 -6.05 11.58 -0.73
N LEU A 52 -6.42 10.39 -0.31
CA LEU A 52 -6.80 9.28 -1.17
C LEU A 52 -8.24 8.89 -0.92
N THR A 53 -9.07 8.87 -1.97
CA THR A 53 -10.46 8.40 -1.86
C THR A 53 -10.48 6.91 -1.56
N ILE A 54 -11.25 6.51 -0.55
CA ILE A 54 -11.41 5.10 -0.15
C ILE A 54 -12.61 4.53 -0.92
N PRO A 55 -12.48 3.38 -1.60
CA PRO A 55 -13.61 2.70 -2.22
C PRO A 55 -14.74 2.43 -1.21
N GLU A 56 -15.99 2.60 -1.63
CA GLU A 56 -17.18 2.56 -0.75
C GLU A 56 -17.29 1.25 0.06
N GLU A 57 -16.95 0.12 -0.56
CA GLU A 57 -16.93 -1.20 0.11
C GLU A 57 -15.96 -1.21 1.31
N LYS A 58 -14.73 -0.71 1.13
CA LYS A 58 -13.73 -0.63 2.19
C LYS A 58 -14.13 0.39 3.25
N LEU A 59 -14.71 1.52 2.83
CA LEU A 59 -15.18 2.56 3.74
C LEU A 59 -16.28 2.05 4.68
N THR A 60 -17.18 1.21 4.17
CA THR A 60 -18.27 0.60 4.98
C THR A 60 -17.72 -0.30 6.09
N VAL A 61 -16.71 -1.12 5.77
CA VAL A 61 -16.03 -1.96 6.77
C VAL A 61 -15.32 -1.09 7.83
N LEU A 62 -14.60 -0.06 7.40
CA LEU A 62 -13.87 0.84 8.30
C LEU A 62 -14.79 1.63 9.23
N LYS A 63 -15.98 2.03 8.75
CA LYS A 63 -17.01 2.67 9.59
C LYS A 63 -17.56 1.71 10.65
N THR A 64 -17.83 0.47 10.26
CA THR A 64 -18.31 -0.58 11.18
C THR A 64 -17.29 -0.90 12.27
N GLN A 65 -16.00 -0.76 11.98
CA GLN A 65 -14.90 -0.94 12.94
C GLN A 65 -14.58 0.31 13.77
N GLU A 66 -15.38 1.38 13.64
CA GLU A 66 -15.16 2.67 14.29
C GLU A 66 -13.76 3.25 14.02
N SER A 67 -13.20 3.03 12.83
CA SER A 67 -11.83 3.44 12.48
C SER A 67 -11.70 4.91 12.07
N LEU A 68 -12.82 5.64 11.97
CA LEU A 68 -12.83 7.05 11.60
C LEU A 68 -12.00 7.89 12.59
N HIS A 69 -11.15 8.77 12.06
CA HIS A 69 -10.22 9.63 12.80
C HIS A 69 -9.20 8.90 13.69
N LYS A 70 -9.12 7.56 13.63
CA LYS A 70 -8.10 6.78 14.34
C LYS A 70 -6.84 6.66 13.49
N PRO A 71 -5.65 6.60 14.11
CA PRO A 71 -4.42 6.28 13.39
C PRO A 71 -4.52 4.89 12.76
N ILE A 72 -4.32 4.83 11.44
CA ILE A 72 -4.30 3.59 10.66
C ILE A 72 -3.06 3.53 9.77
N VAL A 73 -2.76 2.34 9.25
CA VAL A 73 -1.71 2.13 8.25
C VAL A 73 -2.35 1.60 6.98
N MET A 74 -2.19 2.33 5.88
CA MET A 74 -2.51 1.85 4.55
C MET A 74 -1.35 0.98 4.05
N GLY A 75 -1.67 -0.22 3.59
CA GLY A 75 -0.75 -1.10 2.88
C GLY A 75 -1.13 -1.18 1.40
N ILE A 76 -0.17 -1.03 0.49
CA ILE A 76 -0.37 -1.21 -0.96
C ILE A 76 0.82 -1.94 -1.57
N ARG A 77 0.57 -2.91 -2.44
CA ARG A 77 1.65 -3.65 -3.10
C ARG A 77 2.32 -2.77 -4.18
N PRO A 78 3.65 -2.90 -4.39
CA PRO A 78 4.33 -2.15 -5.44
C PRO A 78 3.71 -2.32 -6.84
N GLU A 79 3.23 -3.52 -7.16
CA GLU A 79 2.58 -3.83 -8.44
C GLU A 79 1.14 -3.35 -8.57
N ASP A 80 0.50 -2.91 -7.47
CA ASP A 80 -0.86 -2.35 -7.49
C ASP A 80 -0.85 -0.82 -7.69
N ILE A 81 0.33 -0.21 -7.85
CA ILE A 81 0.49 1.22 -8.13
C ILE A 81 0.73 1.39 -9.63
N HIS A 82 -0.20 2.04 -10.31
CA HIS A 82 -0.15 2.22 -11.76
C HIS A 82 -0.11 3.69 -12.15
N PRO A 83 0.67 4.06 -13.18
CA PRO A 83 0.59 5.38 -13.77
C PRO A 83 -0.68 5.44 -14.60
N ASP A 84 -1.61 6.31 -14.21
CA ASP A 84 -2.76 6.64 -15.03
C ASP A 84 -2.57 8.07 -15.57
N ALA A 85 -2.75 8.28 -16.86
CA ALA A 85 -2.65 9.62 -17.47
C ALA A 85 -4.00 10.35 -17.53
N GLN A 86 -5.10 9.67 -17.26
CA GLN A 86 -6.47 10.12 -17.51
C GLN A 86 -7.28 10.37 -16.24
N GLU A 87 -6.78 10.00 -15.05
CA GLU A 87 -7.49 10.26 -13.80
C GLU A 87 -7.16 11.62 -13.15
N GLU A 88 -8.21 12.34 -12.74
CA GLU A 88 -8.10 13.61 -12.01
C GLU A 88 -7.55 13.43 -10.58
N ASN A 89 -7.59 12.22 -10.01
CA ASN A 89 -7.14 11.92 -8.65
C ASN A 89 -5.71 11.37 -8.57
N ASN A 90 -4.91 11.51 -9.63
CA ASN A 90 -3.53 11.08 -9.62
C ASN A 90 -2.69 11.83 -8.59
N ILE A 91 -1.79 11.10 -7.93
CA ILE A 91 -0.78 11.71 -7.06
C ILE A 91 0.55 11.76 -7.81
N SER A 92 1.19 12.92 -7.78
CA SER A 92 2.54 13.08 -8.32
C SER A 92 3.55 12.26 -7.52
N ALA A 93 4.32 11.44 -8.24
CA ALA A 93 5.44 10.68 -7.71
C ALA A 93 6.76 11.20 -8.30
N LYS A 94 7.73 11.52 -7.45
CA LYS A 94 9.09 11.83 -7.87
C LYS A 94 9.92 10.55 -7.88
N ILE A 95 10.42 10.15 -9.04
CA ILE A 95 11.31 8.99 -9.17
C ILE A 95 12.72 9.41 -8.74
N SER A 96 13.26 8.71 -7.74
CA SER A 96 14.64 8.88 -7.27
C SER A 96 15.58 7.89 -7.94
N VAL A 97 15.15 6.63 -8.09
CA VAL A 97 15.91 5.57 -8.75
C VAL A 97 14.96 4.71 -9.58
N ALA A 98 15.42 4.27 -10.74
CA ALA A 98 14.74 3.30 -11.59
C ALA A 98 15.69 2.14 -11.88
N GLU A 99 15.36 0.96 -11.37
CA GLU A 99 16.15 -0.27 -11.57
C GLU A 99 15.42 -1.20 -12.55
N LEU A 100 16.12 -1.65 -13.59
CA LEU A 100 15.59 -2.65 -14.52
C LEU A 100 15.91 -4.05 -14.01
N THR A 101 14.89 -4.80 -13.61
CA THR A 101 14.99 -6.16 -13.10
C THR A 101 14.34 -7.14 -14.07
N GLY A 102 15.01 -7.36 -15.21
CA GLY A 102 14.48 -8.21 -16.28
C GLY A 102 13.45 -7.48 -17.13
N ALA A 103 12.18 -7.89 -17.04
CA ALA A 103 11.07 -7.31 -17.79
C ALA A 103 10.36 -6.15 -17.07
N GLU A 104 10.78 -5.86 -15.83
CA GLU A 104 10.09 -4.94 -14.92
C GLU A 104 11.04 -3.81 -14.51
N PHE A 105 10.47 -2.64 -14.25
CA PHE A 105 11.14 -1.54 -13.58
C PHE A 105 10.70 -1.47 -12.12
N MET A 106 11.67 -1.57 -11.21
CA MET A 106 11.49 -1.22 -9.81
C MET A 106 11.83 0.25 -9.63
N LEU A 107 10.80 1.07 -9.38
CA LEU A 107 10.94 2.51 -9.20
C LEU A 107 10.90 2.84 -7.71
N TYR A 108 11.95 3.49 -7.22
CA TYR A 108 11.99 4.09 -5.90
C TYR A 108 11.52 5.53 -6.02
N THR A 109 10.43 5.85 -5.32
CA THR A 109 9.69 7.09 -5.51
C THR A 109 9.40 7.79 -4.19
N THR A 110 9.29 9.11 -4.24
CA THR A 110 8.74 9.93 -3.17
C THR A 110 7.36 10.44 -3.59
N VAL A 111 6.33 10.15 -2.80
CA VAL A 111 4.93 10.51 -3.05
C VAL A 111 4.39 11.26 -1.82
N GLY A 112 4.15 12.57 -1.94
CA GLY A 112 3.77 13.39 -0.79
C GLY A 112 4.76 13.32 0.38
N GLY A 113 6.05 13.10 0.13
CA GLY A 113 7.05 12.91 1.18
C GLY A 113 7.13 11.50 1.77
N HIS A 114 6.35 10.54 1.25
CA HIS A 114 6.45 9.13 1.60
C HIS A 114 7.28 8.38 0.56
N GLU A 115 8.25 7.57 1.02
CA GLU A 115 9.04 6.71 0.15
C GLU A 115 8.24 5.44 -0.19
N LEU A 116 8.01 5.21 -1.49
CA LEU A 116 7.26 4.07 -2.01
C LEU A 116 8.06 3.41 -3.15
N VAL A 117 7.97 2.08 -3.22
CA VAL A 117 8.42 1.31 -4.36
C VAL A 117 7.24 1.03 -5.28
N VAL A 118 7.41 1.28 -6.58
CA VAL A 118 6.43 0.98 -7.62
C VAL A 118 7.04 -0.06 -8.57
N LEU A 119 6.29 -1.09 -8.92
CA LEU A 119 6.72 -2.10 -9.89
C LEU A 119 5.96 -1.91 -11.19
N LEU A 120 6.67 -1.53 -12.26
CA LEU A 120 6.09 -1.37 -13.59
C LEU A 120 6.52 -2.52 -14.50
N VAL A 121 5.54 -3.25 -15.02
CA VAL A 121 5.75 -4.22 -16.10
C VAL A 121 5.69 -3.47 -17.44
N ARG A 122 6.62 -3.77 -18.34
CA ARG A 122 6.60 -3.23 -19.71
C ARG A 122 5.41 -3.71 -20.54
#